data_AF-A0A4D9CZ12-F1
#
_entry.id   AF-A0A4D9CZ12-F1
#
_cell.length_a   1.000
_cell.length_b   1.000
_cell.length_c   1.000
_cell.angle_alpha   90.00
_cell.angle_beta   90.00
_cell.angle_gamma   90.00
#
_symmetry.space_group_name_H-M   'P 1'
#
loop_
_entity.id
_entity.type
_entity.pdbx_description
1 polymer ?
#
loop_
_entity_poly.entity_id
_entity_poly.type
_entity_poly.pdbx_seq_one_letter_code
_entity_poly.pdbx_strand_id
1 'polypeptide(L)'
;MFPPLNVNTVRLTDCRRIVLYDYEADTGVVEQRHFAIRAAPSELHKSVKRLVQTKIPRLGKMTDISEFILGPALQAYGGAGAASDSEVEDEASHVILPDRFRGRGNLKSQKSAIRLAELGPRLRLRLMKVQRGFMEGDVIYHDYIKKTPAEVRALEAKAKAEREIKKRRREEQEGNVARKELKLKEAQERKIERQAARAAKREAEDRGEGPDEQGGLAEG
;
A
#
# COMPACT_ATOMS: atom_id res chain seq x y z
N MET A 1 1.57 -5.62 -6.68
CA MET A 1 2.01 -4.23 -6.43
C MET A 1 0.83 -3.31 -6.15
N PHE A 2 -0.23 -3.32 -6.96
CA PHE A 2 -1.45 -2.54 -6.69
C PHE A 2 -2.53 -3.43 -6.05
N PRO A 3 -3.36 -2.89 -5.14
CA PRO A 3 -4.50 -3.63 -4.62
C PRO A 3 -5.50 -3.93 -5.75
N PRO A 4 -6.24 -5.04 -5.67
CA PRO A 4 -7.28 -5.34 -6.63
C PRO A 4 -8.35 -4.24 -6.60
N LEU A 5 -8.82 -3.84 -7.79
CA LEU A 5 -9.80 -2.77 -7.96
C LEU A 5 -11.15 -3.36 -8.40
N ASN A 6 -12.17 -3.18 -7.57
CA ASN A 6 -13.55 -3.56 -7.90
C ASN A 6 -14.32 -2.33 -8.38
N VAL A 7 -14.70 -2.31 -9.66
CA VAL A 7 -15.37 -1.16 -10.29
C VAL A 7 -16.70 -0.80 -9.61
N ASN A 8 -17.41 -1.78 -9.05
CA ASN A 8 -18.72 -1.57 -8.42
C ASN A 8 -18.64 -0.94 -7.02
N THR A 9 -17.53 -1.13 -6.30
CA THR A 9 -17.40 -0.68 -4.90
C THR A 9 -16.48 0.53 -4.75
N VAL A 10 -15.73 0.87 -5.79
CA VAL A 10 -14.76 1.96 -5.76
C VAL A 10 -15.47 3.30 -5.74
N ARG A 11 -15.04 4.16 -4.81
CA ARG A 11 -15.51 5.54 -4.71
C ARG A 11 -14.69 6.44 -5.63
N LEU A 12 -15.37 7.22 -6.46
CA LEU A 12 -14.71 8.17 -7.37
C LEU A 12 -13.87 9.22 -6.62
N THR A 13 -14.18 9.52 -5.36
CA THR A 13 -13.41 10.45 -4.53
C THR A 13 -11.97 9.99 -4.23
N ASP A 14 -11.72 8.69 -4.33
CA ASP A 14 -10.44 8.06 -4.04
C ASP A 14 -9.58 7.92 -5.32
N CYS A 15 -10.19 7.95 -6.50
CA CYS A 15 -9.56 7.91 -7.83
C CYS A 15 -8.90 9.25 -8.19
N ARG A 16 -7.83 9.63 -7.50
CA ARG A 16 -7.17 10.94 -7.67
C ARG A 16 -5.97 10.93 -8.62
N ARG A 17 -5.41 9.76 -8.85
CA ARG A 17 -4.14 9.57 -9.56
C ARG A 17 -4.28 8.39 -10.51
N ILE A 18 -3.64 8.52 -11.67
CA ILE A 18 -3.57 7.48 -12.68
C ILE A 18 -2.11 7.29 -13.08
N VAL A 19 -1.72 6.02 -13.21
CA VAL A 19 -0.44 5.66 -13.80
C VAL A 19 -0.75 5.02 -15.14
N LEU A 20 -0.19 5.58 -16.20
CA LEU A 20 -0.27 5.07 -17.55
C LEU A 20 0.98 4.24 -17.85
N TYR A 21 0.77 3.05 -18.40
CA TYR A 21 1.82 2.22 -18.98
C TYR A 21 1.55 2.12 -20.47
N ASP A 22 2.46 2.62 -21.27
CA ASP A 22 2.44 2.50 -22.72
C ASP A 22 3.51 1.49 -23.13
N TYR A 23 3.14 0.49 -23.91
CA TYR A 23 4.03 -0.59 -24.33
C TYR A 23 4.20 -0.57 -25.83
N GLU A 24 5.41 -0.30 -26.26
CA GLU A 24 5.80 -0.34 -27.67
C GLU A 24 6.32 -1.75 -28.00
N ALA A 25 5.54 -2.50 -28.78
CA ALA A 25 5.84 -3.90 -29.10
C ALA A 25 7.14 -4.06 -29.90
N ASP A 26 7.47 -3.10 -30.77
CA ASP A 26 8.64 -3.16 -31.65
C ASP A 26 9.96 -2.99 -30.88
N THR A 27 10.00 -2.08 -29.91
CA THR A 27 11.21 -1.78 -29.12
C THR A 27 11.27 -2.56 -27.80
N GLY A 28 10.13 -3.11 -27.35
CA GLY A 28 10.00 -3.77 -26.06
C GLY A 28 10.11 -2.80 -24.87
N VAL A 29 9.91 -1.50 -25.11
CA VAL A 29 9.99 -0.45 -24.10
C VAL A 29 8.61 -0.20 -23.51
N VAL A 30 8.57 -0.09 -22.18
CA VAL A 30 7.41 0.34 -21.40
C VAL A 30 7.67 1.75 -20.90
N GLU A 31 6.86 2.70 -21.36
CA GLU A 31 6.81 4.04 -20.77
C GLU A 31 5.83 4.06 -19.61
N GLN A 32 6.31 4.48 -18.43
CA GLN A 32 5.46 4.76 -17.30
C GLN A 32 5.34 6.27 -17.12
N ARG A 33 4.10 6.77 -17.05
CA ARG A 33 3.80 8.17 -16.72
C ARG A 33 2.76 8.24 -15.60
N HIS A 34 2.90 9.22 -14.71
CA HIS A 34 2.02 9.40 -13.55
C HIS A 34 1.34 10.76 -13.60
N PHE A 35 0.01 10.75 -13.59
CA PHE A 35 -0.83 11.94 -13.63
C PHE A 35 -1.77 12.02 -12.43
N ALA A 36 -2.07 13.22 -11.98
CA ALA A 36 -3.22 13.54 -11.14
C ALA A 36 -4.42 13.89 -12.00
N ILE A 37 -5.58 13.39 -11.60
CA ILE A 37 -6.86 13.63 -12.27
C ILE A 37 -7.46 14.92 -11.70
N ARG A 38 -7.79 15.87 -12.58
CA ARG A 38 -8.50 17.10 -12.26
C ARG A 38 -9.79 17.15 -13.07
N ALA A 39 -10.93 17.24 -12.40
CA ALA A 39 -12.20 17.48 -13.08
C ALA A 39 -12.56 18.97 -12.96
N ALA A 40 -13.03 19.55 -14.05
CA ALA A 40 -13.60 20.89 -14.09
C ALA A 40 -15.06 20.79 -14.57
N PRO A 41 -16.02 21.45 -13.91
CA PRO A 41 -17.41 21.43 -14.36
C PRO A 41 -17.52 22.03 -15.77
N SER A 42 -18.20 21.31 -16.66
CA SER A 42 -18.51 21.73 -18.01
C SER A 42 -20.04 21.82 -18.18
N GLU A 43 -20.53 22.58 -19.15
CA GLU A 43 -21.95 22.96 -19.37
C GLU A 43 -22.53 24.13 -18.56
N LEU A 44 -21.77 24.72 -17.62
CA LEU A 44 -22.21 25.96 -16.98
C LEU A 44 -21.78 27.18 -17.80
N HIS A 45 -22.65 28.19 -17.89
CA HIS A 45 -22.30 29.48 -18.47
C HIS A 45 -21.07 30.06 -17.75
N LYS A 46 -20.18 30.75 -18.48
CA LYS A 46 -18.85 31.16 -17.96
C LYS A 46 -18.92 31.91 -16.62
N SER A 47 -19.92 32.79 -16.48
CA SER A 47 -20.18 33.54 -15.25
C SER A 47 -20.59 32.65 -14.07
N VAL A 48 -21.41 31.64 -14.32
CA VAL A 48 -21.86 30.66 -13.32
C VAL A 48 -20.72 29.70 -12.95
N LYS A 49 -19.90 29.27 -13.92
CA LYS A 49 -18.69 28.46 -13.67
C LYS A 49 -17.73 29.19 -12.71
N ARG A 50 -17.51 30.50 -12.90
CA ARG A 50 -16.71 31.35 -12.00
C ARG A 50 -17.35 31.48 -10.61
N LEU A 51 -18.67 31.65 -10.53
CA LEU A 51 -19.38 31.73 -9.25
C LEU A 51 -19.24 30.43 -8.44
N VAL A 52 -19.41 29.27 -9.07
CA VAL A 52 -19.35 27.96 -8.42
C VAL A 52 -17.93 27.64 -7.91
N GLN A 53 -16.90 28.16 -8.59
CA GLN A 53 -15.50 27.93 -8.22
C GLN A 53 -14.97 28.90 -7.15
N THR A 54 -15.46 30.15 -7.15
CA THR A 54 -14.99 31.20 -6.22
C THR A 54 -15.59 31.06 -4.82
N LYS A 55 -14.96 31.72 -3.83
CA LYS A 55 -15.53 31.86 -2.48
C LYS A 55 -16.42 33.10 -2.48
N ILE A 56 -17.73 32.91 -2.33
CA ILE A 56 -18.70 34.02 -2.36
C ILE A 56 -18.43 34.95 -1.16
N PRO A 57 -18.14 36.25 -1.40
CA PRO A 57 -17.97 37.24 -0.34
C PRO A 57 -19.32 37.64 0.28
N ARG A 58 -19.30 38.47 1.33
CA ARG A 58 -20.55 38.96 1.95
C ARG A 58 -21.28 39.88 0.97
N LEU A 59 -22.44 39.43 0.48
CA LEU A 59 -23.28 40.14 -0.50
C LEU A 59 -24.20 41.22 0.11
N GLY A 60 -24.18 41.43 1.43
CA GLY A 60 -25.11 42.36 2.10
C GLY A 60 -24.95 43.85 1.75
N LYS A 61 -23.94 44.21 0.95
CA LYS A 61 -23.76 45.58 0.42
C LYS A 61 -24.23 45.73 -1.03
N MET A 62 -24.57 44.63 -1.69
CA MET A 62 -25.04 44.62 -3.08
C MET A 62 -26.57 44.58 -3.09
N THR A 63 -27.14 45.27 -4.07
CA THR A 63 -28.60 45.36 -4.21
C THR A 63 -29.20 44.11 -4.84
N ASP A 64 -28.44 43.47 -5.74
CA ASP A 64 -28.82 42.23 -6.41
C ASP A 64 -27.61 41.31 -6.62
N ILE A 65 -27.86 40.00 -6.73
CA ILE A 65 -26.87 38.97 -7.03
C ILE A 65 -26.33 39.14 -8.46
N SER A 66 -27.14 39.69 -9.37
CA SER A 66 -26.71 40.01 -10.73
C SER A 66 -25.55 41.01 -10.75
N GLU A 67 -25.53 41.97 -9.81
CA GLU A 67 -24.45 42.95 -9.62
C GLU A 67 -23.12 42.25 -9.27
N PHE A 68 -23.18 41.15 -8.51
CA PHE A 68 -22.00 40.33 -8.24
C PHE A 68 -21.58 39.53 -9.48
N ILE A 69 -22.51 38.85 -10.16
CA ILE A 69 -22.22 37.92 -11.26
C ILE A 69 -21.74 38.65 -12.54
N LEU A 70 -22.36 39.79 -12.86
CA LEU A 70 -22.09 40.58 -14.06
C LEU A 70 -21.13 41.74 -13.79
N GLY A 71 -20.97 42.15 -12.53
CA GLY A 71 -20.15 43.30 -12.17
C GLY A 71 -18.65 42.99 -12.06
N PRO A 72 -17.83 44.06 -11.95
CA PRO A 72 -16.38 43.94 -11.79
C PRO A 72 -15.98 43.25 -10.48
N ALA A 73 -16.91 43.08 -9.52
CA ALA A 73 -16.69 42.39 -8.27
C ALA A 73 -16.31 40.91 -8.46
N LEU A 74 -16.98 40.14 -9.34
CA LEU A 74 -16.58 38.75 -9.64
C LEU A 74 -15.21 38.68 -10.31
N GLN A 75 -14.87 39.70 -11.11
CA GLN A 75 -13.56 39.81 -11.75
C GLN A 75 -12.46 40.20 -10.75
N ALA A 76 -12.76 41.06 -9.78
CA ALA A 76 -11.83 41.47 -8.72
C ALA A 76 -11.63 40.37 -7.65
N TYR A 77 -12.69 39.63 -7.29
CA TYR A 77 -12.63 38.55 -6.31
C TYR A 77 -12.16 37.20 -6.89
N GLY A 78 -12.11 37.04 -8.21
CA GLY A 78 -11.82 35.76 -8.85
C GLY A 78 -11.06 35.83 -10.19
N GLY A 79 -10.49 36.96 -10.59
CA GLY A 79 -10.09 37.17 -11.99
C GLY A 79 -8.84 38.00 -12.27
N ALA A 80 -7.90 38.12 -11.33
CA ALA A 80 -6.58 38.72 -11.60
C ALA A 80 -5.45 37.69 -11.88
N GLY A 81 -5.76 36.40 -12.10
CA GLY A 81 -4.67 35.42 -12.32
C GLY A 81 -5.02 33.95 -12.54
N ALA A 82 -6.09 33.59 -13.25
CA ALA A 82 -6.33 32.18 -13.57
C ALA A 82 -6.87 31.96 -14.99
N ALA A 83 -5.91 31.72 -15.88
CA ALA A 83 -6.00 31.05 -17.19
C ALA A 83 -6.64 31.83 -18.36
N SER A 84 -5.77 32.16 -19.31
CA SER A 84 -6.06 32.33 -20.73
C SER A 84 -7.06 31.27 -21.21
N ASP A 85 -8.23 31.71 -21.68
CA ASP A 85 -9.40 30.88 -22.03
C ASP A 85 -9.41 30.53 -23.54
N SER A 86 -8.22 30.22 -24.10
CA SER A 86 -8.01 30.01 -25.54
C SER A 86 -7.66 28.58 -25.94
N GLU A 87 -7.80 27.60 -25.04
CA GLU A 87 -7.74 26.19 -25.44
C GLU A 87 -9.15 25.71 -25.76
N VAL A 88 -9.36 25.34 -27.02
CA VAL A 88 -10.55 24.61 -27.50
C VAL A 88 -10.75 23.43 -26.55
N GLU A 89 -11.81 23.45 -25.73
CA GLU A 89 -12.12 22.30 -24.89
C GLU A 89 -12.58 21.18 -25.84
N ASP A 90 -11.69 20.24 -26.16
CA ASP A 90 -12.03 19.05 -26.95
C ASP A 90 -13.24 18.35 -26.33
N GLU A 91 -14.34 18.26 -27.07
CA GLU A 91 -15.59 17.61 -26.62
C GLU A 91 -15.37 16.15 -26.17
N ALA A 92 -14.32 15.51 -26.68
CA ALA A 92 -13.89 14.17 -26.28
C ALA A 92 -13.44 14.07 -24.81
N SER A 93 -13.12 15.19 -24.17
CA SER A 93 -12.66 15.26 -22.77
C SER A 93 -13.80 15.44 -21.76
N HIS A 94 -15.05 15.58 -22.23
CA HIS A 94 -16.24 15.79 -21.40
C HIS A 94 -16.89 14.46 -21.03
N VAL A 95 -17.13 14.26 -19.73
CA VAL A 95 -17.76 13.05 -19.21
C VAL A 95 -18.86 13.43 -18.21
N ILE A 96 -19.98 12.71 -18.24
CA ILE A 96 -21.02 12.81 -17.19
C ILE A 96 -20.54 12.04 -15.97
N LEU A 97 -20.38 12.72 -14.84
CA LEU A 97 -19.87 12.09 -13.62
C LEU A 97 -20.90 11.13 -13.01
N PRO A 98 -20.59 9.84 -12.81
CA PRO A 98 -21.54 8.90 -12.20
C PRO A 98 -21.75 9.13 -10.70
N ASP A 99 -20.80 9.78 -10.04
CA ASP A 99 -20.87 10.19 -8.63
C ASP A 99 -20.05 11.47 -8.40
N ARG A 100 -20.17 12.07 -7.21
CA ARG A 100 -19.42 13.27 -6.83
C ARG A 100 -17.92 13.03 -6.91
N PHE A 101 -17.22 13.90 -7.63
CA PHE A 101 -15.76 13.89 -7.72
C PHE A 101 -15.16 15.06 -6.91
N ARG A 102 -13.86 15.00 -6.64
CA ARG A 102 -13.18 16.10 -5.93
C ARG A 102 -13.15 17.39 -6.77
N GLY A 103 -13.29 18.53 -6.10
CA GLY A 103 -13.33 19.85 -6.72
C GLY A 103 -14.66 20.56 -6.47
N ARG A 104 -14.67 21.90 -6.52
CA ARG A 104 -15.92 22.66 -6.42
C ARG A 104 -16.68 22.57 -7.75
N GLY A 105 -17.97 22.24 -7.67
CA GLY A 105 -18.83 22.13 -8.84
C GLY A 105 -18.87 20.76 -9.52
N ASN A 106 -18.11 19.76 -9.05
CA ASN A 106 -18.09 18.41 -9.65
C ASN A 106 -19.10 17.49 -8.96
N LEU A 107 -20.39 17.67 -9.26
CA LEU A 107 -21.49 16.91 -8.67
C LEU A 107 -21.87 15.68 -9.49
N LYS A 108 -22.62 14.77 -8.87
CA LYS A 108 -23.20 13.60 -9.55
C LYS A 108 -24.11 14.03 -10.70
N SER A 109 -24.03 13.30 -11.82
CA SER A 109 -24.80 13.50 -13.05
C SER A 109 -24.56 14.85 -13.75
N GLN A 110 -23.51 15.59 -13.40
CA GLN A 110 -23.11 16.79 -14.14
C GLN A 110 -21.99 16.47 -15.12
N LYS A 111 -21.94 17.17 -16.25
CA LYS A 111 -20.79 17.09 -17.16
C LYS A 111 -19.57 17.76 -16.54
N SER A 112 -18.44 17.10 -16.66
CA SER A 112 -17.14 17.62 -16.24
C SER A 112 -16.10 17.27 -17.29
N ALA A 113 -15.24 18.23 -17.59
CA ALA A 113 -14.06 18.00 -18.41
C ALA A 113 -12.94 17.40 -17.53
N ILE A 114 -12.34 16.32 -17.98
CA ILE A 114 -11.23 15.65 -17.27
C ILE A 114 -9.90 16.16 -17.81
N ARG A 115 -9.05 16.68 -16.93
CA ARG A 115 -7.71 17.16 -17.23
C ARG A 115 -6.69 16.35 -16.43
N LEU A 116 -5.55 16.06 -17.06
CA LEU A 116 -4.45 15.34 -16.44
C LEU A 116 -3.33 16.34 -16.11
N ALA A 117 -2.88 16.34 -14.86
CA ALA A 117 -1.71 17.09 -14.43
C ALA A 117 -0.58 16.11 -14.11
N GLU A 118 0.54 16.21 -14.82
CA GLU A 118 1.67 15.32 -14.57
C GLU A 118 2.24 15.51 -13.16
N LEU A 119 2.49 14.42 -12.43
CA LEU A 119 2.85 14.47 -11.02
C LEU A 119 4.30 14.04 -10.75
N GLY A 120 4.80 13.04 -11.48
CA GLY A 120 6.00 12.31 -11.09
C GLY A 120 6.71 11.63 -12.24
N PRO A 121 7.82 10.93 -11.95
CA PRO A 121 8.89 10.68 -12.90
C PRO A 121 8.40 9.94 -14.15
N ARG A 122 8.91 10.38 -15.30
CA ARG A 122 8.75 9.70 -16.57
C ARG A 122 9.78 8.58 -16.63
N LEU A 123 9.32 7.33 -16.60
CA LEU A 123 10.22 6.18 -16.73
C LEU A 123 10.09 5.56 -18.11
N ARG A 124 11.23 5.15 -18.65
CA ARG A 124 11.34 4.27 -19.82
C ARG A 124 12.04 3.01 -19.34
N LEU A 125 11.30 1.91 -19.32
CA LEU A 125 11.74 0.62 -18.80
C LEU A 125 11.82 -0.39 -19.95
N ARG A 126 12.82 -1.27 -19.95
CA ARG A 126 12.92 -2.38 -20.89
C ARG A 126 13.14 -3.67 -20.13
N LEU A 127 12.47 -4.75 -20.54
CA LEU A 127 12.59 -6.04 -19.87
C LEU A 127 13.96 -6.65 -20.15
N MET A 128 14.83 -6.64 -19.13
CA MET A 128 16.18 -7.20 -19.26
C MET A 128 16.22 -8.69 -18.92
N LYS A 129 15.65 -9.08 -17.78
CA LYS A 129 15.79 -10.40 -17.19
C LYS A 129 14.62 -10.73 -16.27
N VAL A 130 14.06 -11.93 -16.39
CA VAL A 130 13.06 -12.46 -15.44
C VAL A 130 13.70 -13.58 -14.65
N GLN A 131 13.62 -13.48 -13.33
CA GLN A 131 14.10 -14.50 -12.40
C GLN A 131 12.95 -14.99 -11.54
N ARG A 132 13.00 -16.25 -11.14
CA ARG A 132 12.10 -16.77 -10.09
C ARG A 132 12.54 -16.17 -8.74
N GLY A 133 11.58 -15.89 -7.85
CA GLY A 133 11.88 -15.42 -6.49
C GLY A 133 12.30 -13.95 -6.40
N PHE A 134 12.83 -13.57 -5.24
CA PHE A 134 13.32 -12.22 -4.97
C PHE A 134 14.85 -12.24 -4.92
N MET A 135 15.49 -11.76 -5.98
CA MET A 135 16.95 -11.74 -6.15
C MET A 135 17.65 -13.11 -5.99
N GLU A 136 16.88 -14.19 -5.90
CA GLU A 136 17.37 -15.56 -5.73
C GLU A 136 16.54 -16.48 -6.62
N GLY A 137 17.21 -17.21 -7.51
CA GLY A 137 16.58 -18.26 -8.30
C GLY A 137 16.96 -18.23 -9.77
N ASP A 138 16.26 -19.08 -10.50
CA ASP A 138 16.59 -19.41 -11.88
C ASP A 138 16.17 -18.29 -12.80
N VAL A 139 16.97 -18.08 -13.84
CA VAL A 139 16.68 -17.11 -14.89
C VAL A 139 15.75 -17.75 -15.91
N ILE A 140 14.54 -17.21 -16.04
CA ILE A 140 13.51 -17.70 -16.96
C ILE A 140 13.63 -17.01 -18.32
N TYR A 141 13.93 -15.71 -18.31
CA TYR A 141 14.07 -14.90 -19.51
C TYR A 141 15.28 -13.97 -19.40
N HIS A 142 15.97 -13.74 -20.51
CA HIS A 142 17.00 -12.73 -20.63
C HIS A 142 17.03 -12.19 -22.06
N ASP A 143 17.08 -10.86 -22.21
CA ASP A 143 17.02 -10.19 -23.52
C ASP A 143 18.31 -10.40 -24.34
N TYR A 144 19.47 -10.09 -23.73
CA TYR A 144 20.77 -10.19 -24.42
C TYR A 144 21.40 -11.59 -24.45
N ILE A 145 21.28 -12.36 -23.36
CA ILE A 145 22.00 -13.63 -23.20
C ILE A 145 21.03 -14.78 -23.45
N LYS A 146 21.07 -15.34 -24.65
CA LYS A 146 20.27 -16.50 -25.02
C LYS A 146 21.09 -17.77 -24.81
N LYS A 147 20.61 -18.65 -23.93
CA LYS A 147 21.21 -19.96 -23.67
C LYS A 147 20.55 -21.03 -24.52
N THR A 148 21.29 -22.09 -24.82
CA THR A 148 20.71 -23.22 -25.56
C THR A 148 19.69 -23.96 -24.69
N PRO A 149 18.69 -24.64 -25.28
CA PRO A 149 17.68 -25.39 -24.50
C PRO A 149 18.27 -26.49 -23.61
N ALA A 150 19.45 -27.01 -23.97
CA ALA A 150 20.18 -27.99 -23.17
C ALA A 150 20.83 -27.34 -21.94
N GLU A 151 21.46 -26.17 -22.11
CA GLU A 151 22.04 -25.39 -21.01
C GLU A 151 20.98 -24.89 -20.03
N VAL A 152 19.82 -24.46 -20.54
CA VAL A 152 18.69 -24.02 -19.70
C VAL A 152 18.23 -25.18 -18.81
N ARG A 153 18.00 -26.37 -19.38
CA ARG A 153 17.61 -27.57 -18.62
C ARG A 153 18.67 -27.97 -17.58
N ALA A 154 19.95 -27.88 -17.93
CA ALA A 154 21.03 -28.17 -17.00
C ALA A 154 21.08 -27.17 -15.83
N LEU A 155 20.85 -25.87 -16.10
CA LEU A 155 20.77 -24.84 -15.06
C LEU A 155 19.55 -25.06 -14.14
N GLU A 156 18.38 -25.34 -14.71
CA GLU A 156 17.15 -25.61 -13.95
C GLU A 156 17.32 -26.82 -13.03
N ALA A 157 17.94 -27.91 -13.53
CA ALA A 157 18.22 -29.10 -12.73
C ALA A 157 19.16 -28.79 -11.55
N LYS A 158 20.25 -28.05 -11.79
CA LYS A 158 21.17 -27.61 -10.74
C LYS A 158 20.49 -26.75 -9.69
N ALA A 159 19.72 -25.75 -10.12
CA ALA A 159 19.05 -24.84 -9.20
C ALA A 159 17.92 -25.51 -8.41
N LYS A 160 17.23 -26.49 -9.01
CA LYS A 160 16.25 -27.33 -8.29
C LYS A 160 16.93 -28.17 -7.21
N ALA A 161 18.04 -28.83 -7.52
CA ALA A 161 18.80 -29.62 -6.56
C ALA A 161 19.31 -28.75 -5.39
N GLU A 162 19.83 -27.55 -5.68
CA GLU A 162 20.26 -26.61 -4.64
C GLU A 162 19.10 -26.15 -3.74
N ARG A 163 17.92 -25.88 -4.33
CA ARG A 163 16.72 -25.54 -3.57
C ARG A 163 16.24 -26.67 -2.66
N GLU A 164 16.30 -27.91 -3.12
CA GLU A 164 15.95 -29.08 -2.31
C GLU A 164 16.91 -29.25 -1.12
N ILE A 165 18.21 -29.05 -1.34
CA ILE A 165 19.22 -29.07 -0.27
C ILE A 165 18.99 -27.92 0.73
N LYS A 166 18.74 -26.69 0.25
CA LYS A 166 18.45 -25.53 1.10
C LYS A 166 17.19 -25.75 1.93
N LYS A 167 16.15 -26.36 1.36
CA LYS A 167 14.90 -26.70 2.06
C LYS A 167 15.14 -27.72 3.17
N ARG A 168 15.85 -28.83 2.88
CA ARG A 168 16.21 -29.84 3.89
C ARG A 168 17.00 -29.24 5.06
N ARG A 169 18.03 -28.43 4.76
CA ARG A 169 18.83 -27.75 5.80
C ARG A 169 17.97 -26.86 6.70
N ARG A 170 17.00 -26.16 6.11
CA ARG A 170 16.09 -25.28 6.86
C ARG A 170 15.15 -26.09 7.76
N GLU A 171 14.56 -27.18 7.25
CA GLU A 171 13.70 -28.08 8.04
C GLU A 171 14.45 -28.71 9.22
N GLU A 172 15.70 -29.15 9.00
CA GLU A 172 16.57 -29.66 10.06
C GLU A 172 16.88 -28.58 11.11
N GLN A 173 17.18 -27.35 10.68
CA GLN A 173 17.47 -26.23 11.57
C GLN A 173 16.25 -25.84 12.40
N GLU A 174 15.07 -25.73 11.78
CA GLU A 174 13.80 -25.44 12.46
C GLU A 174 13.46 -26.54 13.48
N GLY A 175 13.64 -27.81 13.13
CA GLY A 175 13.47 -28.93 14.06
C GLY A 175 14.43 -28.88 15.24
N ASN A 176 15.69 -28.51 15.02
CA ASN A 176 16.69 -28.38 16.08
C ASN A 176 16.40 -27.19 17.00
N VAL A 177 15.94 -26.07 16.46
CA VAL A 177 15.51 -24.90 17.25
C VAL A 177 14.29 -25.27 18.11
N ALA A 178 13.26 -25.88 17.52
CA ALA A 178 12.06 -26.31 18.25
C ALA A 178 12.40 -27.29 19.39
N ARG A 179 13.30 -28.26 19.14
CA ARG A 179 13.79 -29.18 20.18
C ARG A 179 14.55 -28.46 21.30
N LYS A 180 15.36 -27.45 20.96
CA LYS A 180 16.08 -26.64 21.96
C LYS A 180 15.11 -25.78 22.78
N GLU A 181 14.11 -25.18 22.15
CA GLU A 181 13.07 -24.40 22.83
C GLU A 181 12.24 -25.26 23.79
N LEU A 182 11.85 -26.46 23.39
CA LEU A 182 11.14 -27.41 24.27
C LEU A 182 11.97 -27.79 25.49
N LYS A 183 13.23 -28.19 25.31
CA LYS A 183 14.14 -28.51 26.42
C LYS A 183 14.36 -27.32 27.36
N LEU A 184 14.42 -26.10 26.82
CA LEU A 184 14.56 -24.89 27.63
C LEU A 184 13.30 -24.66 28.48
N LYS A 185 12.11 -24.84 27.90
CA LYS A 185 10.82 -24.74 28.63
C LYS A 185 10.72 -25.79 29.73
N GLU A 186 10.98 -27.05 29.43
CA GLU A 186 10.99 -28.13 30.43
C GLU A 186 12.00 -27.86 31.56
N ALA A 187 13.19 -27.36 31.23
CA ALA A 187 14.19 -27.00 32.24
C ALA A 187 13.77 -25.79 33.10
N GLN A 188 13.06 -24.82 32.51
CA GLN A 188 12.46 -23.70 33.25
C GLN A 188 11.35 -24.18 34.19
N GLU A 189 10.45 -25.04 33.71
CA GLU A 189 9.39 -25.65 34.52
C GLU A 189 9.98 -26.43 35.70
N ARG A 190 10.99 -27.30 35.46
CA ARG A 190 11.70 -28.01 36.54
C ARG A 190 12.39 -27.08 37.53
N LYS A 191 12.90 -25.93 37.08
CA LYS A 191 13.49 -24.92 37.99
C LYS A 191 12.42 -24.26 38.84
N ILE A 192 11.27 -23.90 38.26
CA ILE A 192 10.14 -23.33 38.97
C ILE A 192 9.61 -24.32 40.02
N GLU A 193 9.42 -25.58 39.63
CA GLU A 193 8.99 -26.65 40.53
C GLU A 193 9.99 -26.86 41.68
N ARG A 194 11.30 -26.90 41.38
CA ARG A 194 12.34 -27.01 42.42
C ARG A 194 12.39 -25.80 43.36
N GLN A 195 12.13 -24.59 42.85
CA GLN A 195 12.05 -23.38 43.66
C GLN A 195 10.81 -23.39 44.55
N ALA A 196 9.65 -23.79 44.02
CA ALA A 196 8.41 -23.94 44.78
C ALA A 196 8.56 -24.99 45.90
N ALA A 197 9.15 -26.15 45.61
CA ALA A 197 9.42 -27.18 46.61
C ALA A 197 10.39 -26.71 47.70
N ARG A 198 11.43 -25.92 47.36
CA ARG A 198 12.34 -25.31 48.33
C ARG A 198 11.67 -24.25 49.19
N ALA A 199 10.78 -23.43 48.60
CA ALA A 199 10.00 -22.44 49.34
C ALA A 199 9.05 -23.13 50.33
N ALA A 200 8.30 -24.15 49.89
CA ALA A 200 7.42 -24.93 50.75
C ALA A 200 8.17 -25.62 51.90
N LYS A 201 9.37 -26.15 51.64
CA LYS A 201 10.20 -26.76 52.69
C LYS A 201 10.70 -25.73 53.71
N ARG A 202 11.11 -24.53 53.26
CA ARG A 202 11.47 -23.42 54.18
C ARG A 202 10.28 -22.96 55.01
N GLU A 203 9.10 -22.87 54.42
CA GLU A 203 7.88 -22.50 55.17
C GLU A 203 7.42 -23.58 56.15
N ALA A 204 7.77 -24.85 55.95
CA ALA A 204 7.53 -25.94 56.90
C ALA A 204 8.55 -25.92 58.05
N GLU A 205 9.83 -25.66 57.74
CA GLU A 205 10.88 -25.49 58.76
C GLU A 205 10.63 -24.26 59.66
N ASP A 206 10.10 -23.16 59.10
CA ASP A 206 9.75 -21.94 59.86
C ASP A 206 8.44 -22.07 60.66
N ARG A 207 7.61 -23.09 60.36
CA ARG A 207 6.38 -23.42 61.10
C ARG A 207 6.58 -24.37 62.29
N GLY A 208 7.80 -24.85 62.54
CA GLY A 208 8.18 -25.44 63.82
C GLY A 208 7.48 -26.74 64.22
N GLU A 209 7.36 -27.72 63.32
CA GLU A 209 7.12 -29.12 63.72
C GLU A 209 8.46 -29.84 63.80
N GLY A 210 9.15 -29.70 64.94
CA GLY A 210 10.27 -30.56 65.31
C GLY A 210 9.77 -31.97 65.65
N PRO A 211 10.53 -33.04 65.35
CA PRO A 211 10.14 -34.38 65.74
C PRO A 211 10.17 -34.48 67.27
N ASP A 212 9.01 -34.75 67.87
CA ASP A 212 8.89 -35.10 69.29
C ASP A 212 9.76 -36.33 69.58
N GLU A 213 10.89 -36.09 70.27
CA GLU A 213 11.73 -37.14 70.86
C GLU A 213 10.93 -37.87 71.96
N GLN A 214 10.29 -38.98 71.62
CA GLN A 214 9.97 -40.01 72.61
C GLN A 214 11.20 -40.88 72.82
N GLY A 215 11.99 -40.49 73.81
CA GLY A 215 13.08 -41.30 74.37
C GLY A 215 12.53 -42.59 74.96
N GLY A 216 12.96 -43.71 74.37
CA GLY A 216 12.73 -45.07 74.87
C GLY A 216 13.99 -45.90 74.65
N LEU A 217 15.04 -45.65 75.44
CA LEU A 217 16.18 -46.54 75.59
C LEU A 217 15.81 -47.60 76.64
N ALA A 218 15.59 -48.84 76.19
CA ALA A 218 15.56 -50.02 77.03
C ALA A 218 16.58 -51.05 76.49
N GLU A 219 17.66 -51.16 77.24
CA GLU A 219 18.53 -52.31 77.58
C GLU A 219 18.72 -53.50 76.63
N GLY A 220 19.98 -53.96 76.57
CA GLY A 220 20.36 -55.31 76.16
C GLY A 220 21.77 -55.41 75.59
#